data_AF-A0A938RKS1-F1
#
_entry.id   AF-A0A938RKS1-F1
#
_cell.length_a   1.000
_cell.length_b   1.000
_cell.length_c   1.000
_cell.angle_alpha   90.00
_cell.angle_beta   90.00
_cell.angle_gamma   90.00
#
_symmetry.space_group_name_H-M   'P 1'
#
loop_
_entity.id
_entity.type
_entity.pdbx_description
1 polymer ?
#
loop_
_entity_poly.entity_id
_entity_poly.type
_entity_poly.pdbx_seq_one_letter_code
_entity_poly.pdbx_strand_id
1 'polypeptide(L)'
;MDDALILRKKLNSSVGIELKNIGEVAITEEGYFLYKGQRVLLYIRDHYYNPNYPEREYKYHICNCDTIQETIKNDRFNRYVVSTRTDGLFKINVRHFLTRKIIKDNKVTQLHVCKNCLLKLQYHGYSNHRTAHSIYDGFDLATFFLV
;
A
#
# COMPACT_ATOMS: atom_id res chain seq x y z
N MET A 1 18.73 -21.92 5.06
CA MET A 1 17.53 -22.29 4.26
C MET A 1 16.22 -21.78 4.88
N ASP A 2 16.20 -21.44 6.17
CA ASP A 2 14.97 -21.10 6.89
C ASP A 2 14.56 -19.61 6.81
N ASP A 3 15.53 -18.68 6.71
CA ASP A 3 15.26 -17.24 6.74
C ASP A 3 14.41 -16.73 5.57
N ALA A 4 14.64 -17.27 4.37
CA ALA A 4 13.87 -16.91 3.17
C ALA A 4 12.40 -17.38 3.30
N LEU A 5 12.18 -18.55 3.89
CA LEU A 5 10.83 -19.07 4.14
C LEU A 5 10.12 -18.24 5.21
N ILE A 6 10.81 -17.91 6.30
CA ILE A 6 10.30 -17.05 7.37
C ILE A 6 9.93 -15.67 6.82
N LEU A 7 10.80 -15.08 5.99
CA LEU A 7 10.54 -13.80 5.34
C LEU A 7 9.27 -13.86 4.47
N ARG A 8 9.16 -14.87 3.60
CA ARG A 8 7.99 -15.05 2.73
C ARG A 8 6.71 -15.21 3.54
N LYS A 9 6.72 -16.02 4.60
CA LYS A 9 5.58 -16.18 5.51
C LYS A 9 5.19 -14.85 6.17
N LYS A 10 6.15 -14.04 6.63
CA LYS A 10 5.88 -12.72 7.22
C LYS A 10 5.28 -11.75 6.21
N LEU A 11 5.86 -11.64 5.02
CA LEU A 11 5.40 -10.75 3.96
C LEU A 11 3.98 -11.10 3.46
N ASN A 12 3.64 -12.39 3.41
CA ASN A 12 2.32 -12.86 2.99
C ASN A 12 1.29 -12.87 4.13
N SER A 13 1.70 -12.68 5.38
CA SER A 13 0.78 -12.51 6.51
C SER A 13 0.00 -11.19 6.40
N SER A 14 -1.19 -11.12 7.01
CA SER A 14 -1.99 -9.88 7.07
C SER A 14 -1.29 -8.76 7.85
N VAL A 15 -0.25 -9.07 8.62
CA VAL A 15 0.52 -8.10 9.39
C VAL A 15 1.56 -7.41 8.50
N GLY A 16 2.21 -8.10 7.56
CA GLY A 16 3.33 -7.54 6.81
C GLY A 16 4.55 -7.22 7.68
N ILE A 17 5.47 -6.39 7.18
CA ILE A 17 6.69 -5.96 7.89
C ILE A 17 6.74 -4.42 7.92
N GLU A 18 6.83 -3.85 9.11
CA GLU A 18 6.98 -2.39 9.28
C GLU A 18 8.38 -1.93 8.90
N LEU A 19 8.43 -0.83 8.15
CA LEU A 19 9.67 -0.20 7.73
C LEU A 19 10.05 0.93 8.68
N LYS A 20 11.33 1.03 9.00
CA LYS A 20 11.91 2.14 9.76
C LYS A 20 12.13 3.35 8.85
N ASN A 21 12.58 3.13 7.62
CA ASN A 21 12.82 4.19 6.64
C ASN A 21 12.81 3.65 5.20
N ILE A 22 12.92 4.55 4.22
CA ILE A 22 12.88 4.21 2.80
C ILE A 22 14.08 3.35 2.34
N GLY A 23 15.24 3.45 3.00
CA GLY A 23 16.45 2.73 2.62
C GLY A 23 16.35 1.20 2.75
N GLU A 24 15.30 0.69 3.39
CA GLU A 24 15.02 -0.75 3.46
C GLU A 24 14.36 -1.32 2.20
N VAL A 25 13.89 -0.45 1.30
CA VAL A 25 13.20 -0.80 0.06
C VAL A 25 13.99 -0.26 -1.12
N ALA A 26 14.34 -1.14 -2.05
CA ALA A 26 14.86 -0.73 -3.35
C ALA A 26 13.70 -0.39 -4.29
N ILE A 27 13.94 0.54 -5.20
CA ILE A 27 12.98 0.96 -6.23
C ILE A 27 13.59 0.62 -7.58
N THR A 28 12.88 -0.16 -8.41
CA THR A 28 13.35 -0.51 -9.76
C THR A 28 13.28 0.69 -10.70
N GLU A 29 13.87 0.58 -11.89
CA GLU A 29 13.79 1.63 -12.91
C GLU A 29 12.33 1.89 -13.34
N GLU A 30 11.50 0.85 -13.37
CA GLU A 30 10.06 0.92 -13.62
C GLU A 30 9.26 1.46 -12.42
N GLY A 31 9.92 1.65 -11.28
CA GLY A 31 9.34 2.21 -10.07
C GLY A 31 8.70 1.19 -9.12
N TYR A 32 8.88 -0.11 -9.33
CA TYR A 32 8.36 -1.14 -8.41
C TYR A 32 9.20 -1.23 -7.13
N PHE A 33 8.57 -1.67 -6.04
CA PHE A 33 9.26 -1.85 -4.76
C PHE A 33 9.83 -3.26 -4.61
N LEU A 34 11.07 -3.34 -4.15
CA LEU A 34 11.74 -4.56 -3.77
C LEU A 34 12.14 -4.51 -2.29
N TYR A 35 11.67 -5.46 -1.49
CA TYR A 35 12.14 -5.67 -0.12
C TYR A 35 12.94 -6.98 -0.07
N LYS A 36 14.24 -6.90 0.19
CA LYS A 36 15.16 -8.06 0.20
C LYS A 36 15.01 -8.94 -1.07
N GLY A 37 14.92 -8.28 -2.24
CA GLY A 37 14.78 -8.94 -3.55
C GLY A 37 13.39 -9.51 -3.86
N GLN A 38 12.38 -9.28 -3.02
CA GLN A 38 10.99 -9.66 -3.30
C GLN A 38 10.19 -8.45 -3.75
N ARG A 39 9.41 -8.56 -4.84
CA ARG A 39 8.47 -7.52 -5.25
C ARG A 39 7.36 -7.40 -4.20
N VAL A 40 7.15 -6.19 -3.71
CA VAL A 40 6.21 -5.90 -2.62
C VAL A 40 5.31 -4.72 -2.95
N LEU A 41 4.22 -4.60 -2.19
CA LEU A 41 3.45 -3.37 -2.09
C LEU A 41 3.71 -2.70 -0.74
N LEU A 42 3.34 -1.42 -0.65
CA LEU A 42 3.40 -0.62 0.57
C LEU A 42 2.00 -0.21 1.01
N TYR A 43 1.71 -0.25 2.31
CA TYR A 43 0.51 0.36 2.88
C TYR A 43 0.81 1.00 4.24
N ILE A 44 -0.10 1.79 4.78
CA ILE A 44 0.08 2.43 6.10
C ILE A 44 -0.67 1.61 7.15
N ARG A 45 -0.05 1.32 8.31
CA ARG A 45 -0.73 0.60 9.41
C ARG A 45 -1.85 1.44 10.02
N ASP A 46 -1.53 2.68 10.38
CA ASP A 46 -2.42 3.59 11.10
C ASP A 46 -3.14 4.55 10.14
N HIS A 47 -4.43 4.32 9.96
CA HIS A 47 -5.31 5.16 9.16
C HIS A 47 -6.13 6.12 10.03
N TYR A 48 -6.56 7.22 9.41
CA TYR A 48 -7.39 8.23 10.05
C TYR A 48 -8.77 8.32 9.40
N TYR A 49 -9.80 8.17 10.23
CA TYR A 49 -11.20 8.36 9.87
C TYR A 49 -11.61 9.82 10.09
N ASN A 50 -12.21 10.43 9.08
CA ASN A 50 -12.81 11.75 9.18
C ASN A 50 -14.33 11.61 8.99
N PRO A 51 -15.16 11.96 9.99
CA PRO A 51 -16.62 11.89 9.88
C PRO A 51 -17.21 12.68 8.71
N ASN A 52 -16.52 13.73 8.25
CA ASN A 52 -16.95 14.52 7.10
C ASN A 52 -16.72 13.80 5.75
N TYR A 53 -15.94 12.72 5.76
CA TYR A 53 -15.63 11.89 4.59
C TYR A 53 -15.72 10.40 4.97
N PRO A 54 -16.92 9.91 5.31
CA PRO A 54 -17.10 8.56 5.86
C PRO A 54 -16.77 7.46 4.83
N GLU A 55 -17.02 7.73 3.56
CA GLU A 55 -16.77 6.81 2.43
C GLU A 55 -15.29 6.77 1.98
N ARG A 56 -14.37 7.33 2.77
CA ARG A 56 -12.96 7.36 2.40
C ARG A 56 -12.36 5.96 2.43
N GLU A 57 -11.95 5.50 1.27
CA GLU A 57 -11.19 4.26 1.10
C GLU A 57 -9.74 4.37 1.60
N TYR A 58 -9.22 3.28 2.14
CA TYR A 58 -7.81 3.11 2.48
C TYR A 58 -7.03 2.49 1.33
N LYS A 59 -5.74 2.85 1.23
CA LYS A 59 -4.93 2.60 0.02
C LYS A 59 -3.66 1.82 0.29
N TYR A 60 -3.29 1.00 -0.69
CA TYR A 60 -1.92 0.48 -0.85
C TYR A 60 -1.26 1.05 -2.10
N HIS A 61 0.07 0.97 -2.16
CA HIS A 61 0.92 1.45 -3.24
C HIS A 61 1.73 0.31 -3.83
N ILE A 62 1.70 0.20 -5.15
CA ILE A 62 2.38 -0.84 -5.93
C ILE A 62 3.61 -0.32 -6.68
N CYS A 63 3.83 1.01 -6.68
CA CYS A 63 5.01 1.66 -7.25
C CYS A 63 5.32 2.99 -6.54
N ASN A 64 6.50 3.55 -6.83
CA ASN A 64 6.98 4.85 -6.37
C ASN A 64 6.24 6.03 -7.06
N CYS A 65 4.93 6.11 -6.82
CA CYS A 65 4.08 7.17 -7.32
C CYS A 65 4.29 8.50 -6.58
N ASP A 66 3.68 9.57 -7.08
CA ASP A 66 3.85 10.92 -6.54
C ASP A 66 3.54 11.03 -5.05
N THR A 67 2.56 10.29 -4.55
CA THR A 67 2.26 10.23 -3.10
C THR A 67 3.43 9.65 -2.31
N ILE A 68 4.07 8.59 -2.80
CA ILE A 68 5.22 7.99 -2.11
C ILE A 68 6.40 8.96 -2.14
N GLN A 69 6.68 9.55 -3.31
CA GLN A 69 7.74 10.55 -3.45
C GLN A 69 7.53 11.74 -2.51
N GLU A 70 6.31 12.24 -2.38
CA GLU A 70 5.97 13.31 -1.45
C GLU A 70 6.19 12.88 0.02
N THR A 71 5.83 11.64 0.37
CA THR A 71 6.05 11.16 1.75
C THR A 71 7.52 10.96 2.09
N ILE A 72 8.35 10.56 1.12
CA ILE A 72 9.80 10.47 1.26
C ILE A 72 10.39 11.87 1.45
N LYS A 73 10.02 12.83 0.59
CA LYS A 73 10.49 14.23 0.68
C LYS A 73 10.16 14.89 2.02
N ASN A 74 9.04 14.52 2.62
CA ASN A 74 8.58 15.06 3.90
C ASN A 74 9.05 14.26 5.12
N ASP A 75 9.94 13.26 4.96
CA ASP A 75 10.42 12.37 6.03
C ASP A 75 9.30 11.66 6.83
N ARG A 76 8.25 11.24 6.13
CA ARG A 76 7.07 10.54 6.70
C ARG A 76 6.93 9.11 6.19
N PHE A 77 8.04 8.46 5.87
CA PHE A 77 8.04 7.11 5.30
C PHE A 77 8.05 5.99 6.37
N ASN A 78 8.45 6.30 7.60
CA ASN A 78 8.50 5.37 8.75
C ASN A 78 7.14 4.76 9.19
N ARG A 79 6.04 5.09 8.50
CA ARG A 79 4.68 4.59 8.76
C ARG A 79 4.25 3.46 7.80
N TYR A 80 5.10 3.12 6.83
CA TYR A 80 4.77 2.14 5.81
C TYR A 80 5.10 0.71 6.23
N VAL A 81 4.31 -0.22 5.72
CA VAL A 81 4.41 -1.65 5.89
C VAL A 81 4.57 -2.29 4.51
N VAL A 82 5.52 -3.21 4.35
CA VAL A 82 5.67 -4.03 3.14
C VAL A 82 4.86 -5.31 3.24
N SER A 83 4.28 -5.73 2.12
CA SER A 83 3.55 -7.00 2.01
C SER A 83 3.66 -7.59 0.60
N THR A 84 3.48 -8.91 0.52
CA THR A 84 3.29 -9.66 -0.73
C THR A 84 1.87 -10.21 -0.86
N ARG A 85 0.93 -9.79 -0.01
CA ARG A 85 -0.46 -10.23 -0.10
C ARG A 85 -1.12 -9.66 -1.35
N THR A 86 -1.88 -10.52 -1.99
CA THR A 86 -2.61 -10.19 -3.22
C THR A 86 -4.13 -10.27 -3.04
N ASP A 87 -4.62 -10.69 -1.89
CA ASP A 87 -6.05 -10.78 -1.58
C ASP A 87 -6.69 -9.43 -1.21
N GLY A 88 -5.91 -8.36 -1.16
CA GLY A 88 -6.37 -7.01 -0.85
C GLY A 88 -6.72 -6.78 0.63
N LEU A 89 -6.49 -7.75 1.52
CA LEU A 89 -6.86 -7.70 2.92
C LEU A 89 -5.64 -7.48 3.83
N PHE A 90 -5.64 -6.39 4.58
CA PHE A 90 -4.50 -5.97 5.40
C PHE A 90 -4.91 -5.64 6.83
N LYS A 91 -4.03 -5.94 7.78
CA LYS A 91 -4.22 -5.57 9.18
C LYS A 91 -3.90 -4.09 9.37
N ILE A 92 -4.88 -3.32 9.79
CA ILE A 92 -4.77 -1.87 10.02
C ILE A 92 -5.36 -1.47 11.38
N ASN A 93 -5.02 -0.25 11.79
CA ASN A 93 -5.69 0.47 12.86
C ASN A 93 -6.39 1.70 12.27
N VAL A 94 -7.51 2.10 12.87
CA VAL A 94 -8.25 3.29 12.47
C VAL A 94 -8.43 4.18 13.69
N ARG A 95 -8.02 5.44 13.57
CA ARG A 95 -8.16 6.46 14.60
C ARG A 95 -9.02 7.61 14.11
N HIS A 96 -9.75 8.24 15.01
CA HIS A 96 -10.46 9.47 14.69
C HIS A 96 -9.44 10.56 14.31
N PHE A 97 -9.67 11.27 13.20
CA PHE A 97 -8.71 12.25 12.68
C PHE A 97 -8.42 13.39 13.68
N LEU A 98 -9.46 13.95 14.32
CA LEU A 98 -9.30 15.02 15.33
C LEU A 98 -8.86 14.48 16.70
N THR A 99 -9.70 13.66 17.35
CA THR A 99 -9.48 13.22 18.73
C THR A 99 -8.38 12.18 18.90
N ARG A 100 -7.89 11.58 17.81
CA ARG A 100 -6.89 10.48 17.79
C ARG A 100 -7.30 9.20 18.52
N LYS A 101 -8.53 9.14 19.05
CA LYS A 101 -9.11 7.96 19.69
C LYS A 101 -9.14 6.79 18.72
N ILE A 102 -8.81 5.60 19.21
CA ILE A 102 -8.88 4.36 18.45
C ILE A 102 -10.36 4.06 18.17
N ILE A 103 -10.68 3.82 16.90
CA ILE A 103 -12.00 3.38 16.43
C ILE A 103 -11.96 1.89 16.09
N LYS A 104 -10.88 1.44 15.43
CA LYS A 104 -10.61 0.03 15.14
C LYS A 104 -9.15 -0.25 15.45
N ASP A 105 -8.88 -1.35 16.12
CA ASP A 105 -7.52 -1.79 16.43
C ASP A 105 -7.29 -3.17 15.82
N ASN A 106 -6.12 -3.36 15.21
CA ASN A 106 -5.67 -4.66 14.71
C ASN A 106 -6.67 -5.35 13.74
N LYS A 107 -7.46 -4.59 12.97
CA LYS A 107 -8.53 -5.10 12.12
C LYS A 107 -8.05 -5.41 10.71
N VAL A 108 -8.34 -6.61 10.21
CA VAL A 108 -8.17 -6.95 8.79
C VAL A 108 -9.25 -6.25 7.97
N THR A 109 -8.83 -5.41 7.02
CA THR A 109 -9.70 -4.55 6.20
C THR A 109 -9.24 -4.60 4.76
N GLN A 110 -10.19 -4.47 3.83
CA GLN A 110 -9.88 -4.31 2.41
C GLN A 110 -9.29 -2.92 2.14
N LEU A 111 -8.16 -2.89 1.45
CA LEU A 111 -7.57 -1.68 0.92
C LEU A 111 -7.67 -1.72 -0.61
N HIS A 112 -7.60 -0.55 -1.23
CA HIS A 112 -7.67 -0.40 -2.67
C HIS A 112 -6.35 0.15 -3.23
N VAL A 113 -6.09 -0.07 -4.51
CA VAL A 113 -4.89 0.49 -5.15
C VAL A 113 -4.92 2.03 -5.07
N CYS A 114 -3.74 2.63 -4.90
CA CYS A 114 -3.58 4.06 -5.03
C CYS A 114 -3.77 4.48 -6.48
N LYS A 115 -4.70 5.41 -6.75
CA LYS A 115 -4.94 5.95 -8.08
C LYS A 115 -3.68 6.58 -8.73
N ASN A 116 -2.79 7.16 -7.93
CA ASN A 116 -1.51 7.70 -8.42
C ASN A 116 -0.54 6.60 -8.84
N CYS A 117 -0.63 5.40 -8.27
CA CYS A 117 0.14 4.27 -8.78
C CYS A 117 -0.34 3.86 -10.17
N LEU A 118 -1.66 3.75 -10.38
CA LEU A 118 -2.20 3.42 -11.70
C LEU A 118 -1.82 4.45 -12.74
N LEU A 119 -1.91 5.74 -12.38
CA LEU A 119 -1.50 6.84 -13.25
C LEU A 119 0.00 6.77 -13.59
N LYS A 120 0.86 6.56 -12.59
CA LYS A 120 2.31 6.49 -12.77
C LYS A 120 2.72 5.33 -13.68
N LEU A 121 2.03 4.19 -13.56
CA LEU A 121 2.29 2.98 -14.35
C LEU A 121 1.54 2.98 -15.69
N GLN A 122 0.69 3.98 -15.96
CA GLN A 122 -0.22 4.01 -17.11
C GLN A 122 -1.02 2.69 -17.25
N TYR A 123 -1.41 2.11 -16.12
CA TYR A 123 -1.95 0.74 -16.04
C TYR A 123 -3.20 0.59 -16.92
N HIS A 124 -3.15 -0.30 -17.93
CA HIS A 124 -4.22 -0.48 -18.93
C HIS A 124 -4.76 0.85 -19.52
N GLY A 125 -3.89 1.84 -19.72
CA GLY A 125 -4.28 3.15 -20.24
C GLY A 125 -4.88 4.10 -19.20
N TYR A 126 -4.72 3.82 -17.90
CA TYR A 126 -5.16 4.70 -16.83
C TYR A 126 -4.45 6.06 -16.93
N SER A 127 -5.20 7.07 -17.37
CA SER A 127 -4.66 8.40 -17.71
C SER A 127 -5.23 9.54 -16.84
N ASN A 128 -6.38 9.31 -16.18
CA ASN A 128 -7.04 10.35 -15.39
C ASN A 128 -7.95 9.74 -14.32
N HIS A 129 -7.89 10.26 -13.10
CA HIS A 129 -8.69 9.77 -11.96
C HIS A 129 -10.20 9.95 -12.09
N ARG A 130 -10.67 10.84 -12.96
CA ARG A 130 -12.09 11.17 -13.15
C ARG A 130 -12.74 10.34 -14.25
N THR A 131 -12.00 10.02 -15.30
CA THR A 131 -12.56 9.37 -16.50
C THR A 131 -12.25 7.89 -16.59
N ALA A 132 -11.15 7.42 -16.00
CA ALA A 132 -10.73 6.02 -16.02
C ALA A 132 -11.26 5.21 -14.82
N HIS A 133 -12.50 5.47 -14.36
CA HIS A 133 -13.05 4.86 -13.15
C HIS A 133 -13.21 3.34 -13.28
N SER A 134 -13.62 2.83 -14.45
CA SER A 134 -13.76 1.40 -14.70
C SER A 134 -12.44 0.63 -14.55
N ILE A 135 -11.31 1.22 -14.96
CA ILE A 135 -9.98 0.63 -14.78
C ILE A 135 -9.59 0.62 -13.30
N TYR A 136 -9.98 1.66 -12.55
CA TYR A 136 -9.76 1.72 -11.11
C TYR A 136 -10.52 0.62 -10.38
N ASP A 137 -11.82 0.50 -10.67
CA ASP A 137 -12.72 -0.41 -9.98
C ASP A 137 -12.45 -1.87 -10.35
N GLY A 138 -12.00 -2.11 -11.59
CA GLY A 138 -11.59 -3.42 -12.07
C GLY A 138 -10.15 -3.81 -11.74
N PHE A 139 -9.41 -3.02 -10.96
CA PHE A 139 -8.05 -3.36 -10.59
C PHE A 139 -8.02 -4.64 -9.73
N ASP A 140 -7.34 -5.68 -10.23
CA ASP A 140 -7.10 -6.90 -9.48
C ASP A 140 -5.64 -7.03 -9.06
N LEU A 141 -5.42 -7.09 -7.74
CA LEU A 141 -4.09 -7.12 -7.16
C LEU A 141 -3.36 -8.44 -7.43
N ALA A 142 -4.09 -9.57 -7.45
CA ALA A 142 -3.49 -10.86 -7.76
C ALA A 142 -2.96 -10.91 -9.19
N THR A 143 -3.78 -10.53 -10.16
CA THR A 143 -3.41 -10.45 -11.58
C THR A 143 -2.20 -9.54 -11.77
N PHE A 144 -2.17 -8.38 -11.12
CA PHE A 144 -1.02 -7.45 -11.23
C PHE A 144 0.32 -8.05 -10.76
N PHE A 145 0.32 -8.95 -9.77
CA PHE A 145 1.53 -9.59 -9.24
C PHE A 145 1.89 -10.93 -9.90
N LEU A 146 1.03 -11.47 -10.79
CA LEU A 146 1.32 -12.68 -11.57
C LEU A 146 2.23 -12.42 -12.79
N VAL A 147 2.34 -11.14 -13.19
CA VAL A 147 3.14 -10.68 -14.34
C VAL A 147 4.41 -10.00 -13.85
#